data_AF-A0A2V3VYM1-F1
#
_entry.id   AF-A0A2V3VYM1-F1
#
_cell.length_a   1.000
_cell.length_b   1.000
_cell.length_c   1.000
_cell.angle_alpha   90.00
_cell.angle_beta   90.00
_cell.angle_gamma   90.00
#
_symmetry.space_group_name_H-M   'P 1'
#
loop_
_entity.id
_entity.type
_entity.pdbx_description
1 polymer ?
#
loop_
_entity_poly.entity_id
_entity_poly.type
_entity_poly.pdbx_seq_one_letter_code
_entity_poly.pdbx_strand_id
1 'polypeptide(L)'
;MIKKALNICILFICTLLLFACEGNKDKETSELVYKTEFPTDSPGLEEFIKNYITSDLAYHLVTEDHINVYAEKNLGSQQKTIEYVQFSDEQLTQFYDRLFESENTKTDFTNLRKSNESLFQPVDDKEVYHLPEITLEKGNVFNIKTSINEKRFKLSDILNEYEVHENDKIMFNVVAVDEDNFQIDVQVKRKEDSSKSDMSIFMTQDLQNTFVSETYTDEFPKNIVKGNLKLYENLFVKLDSEGRYMKAANSFGIADTVENELKAISESDYLSKDNQYVYLDGNENPLAEDKQRIQKIEDYLAENDEYIVEFDLNFKQIADVLDLNSVNDVSIGKVNYFNEDIIVLFLEFKAAITGTAGSTNVIVDFQENRENPTFYLVDLGLH
;
A
#
# COMPACT_ATOMS: atom_id res chain seq x y z
N MET A 1 65.62 -17.71 7.58
CA MET A 1 64.58 -16.75 7.98
C MET A 1 63.30 -16.88 7.16
N ILE A 2 63.37 -17.01 5.83
CA ILE A 2 62.19 -17.10 4.94
C ILE A 2 61.25 -18.27 5.28
N LYS A 3 61.76 -19.47 5.60
CA LYS A 3 60.92 -20.62 6.01
C LYS A 3 60.17 -20.43 7.34
N LYS A 4 60.68 -19.62 8.27
CA LYS A 4 59.99 -19.32 9.54
C LYS A 4 58.88 -18.28 9.34
N ALA A 5 59.11 -17.29 8.46
CA ALA A 5 58.09 -16.31 8.10
C ALA A 5 56.92 -16.94 7.32
N LEU A 6 57.21 -17.89 6.41
CA LEU A 6 56.18 -18.59 5.64
C LEU A 6 55.25 -19.45 6.53
N ASN A 7 55.83 -20.14 7.52
CA ASN A 7 55.03 -20.93 8.47
C ASN A 7 54.16 -20.05 9.39
N ILE A 8 54.63 -18.84 9.74
CA ILE A 8 53.84 -17.89 10.53
C ILE A 8 52.70 -17.29 9.70
N CYS A 9 52.93 -16.94 8.44
CA CYS A 9 51.87 -16.45 7.55
C CYS A 9 50.80 -17.51 7.27
N ILE A 10 51.18 -18.78 7.05
CA ILE A 10 50.21 -19.87 6.86
C ILE A 10 49.39 -20.08 8.14
N LEU A 11 50.01 -20.01 9.32
CA LEU A 11 49.28 -20.11 10.59
C LEU A 11 48.29 -18.95 10.79
N PHE A 12 48.67 -17.74 10.37
CA PHE A 12 47.81 -16.54 10.43
C PHE A 12 46.65 -16.62 9.44
N ILE A 13 46.88 -17.13 8.22
CA ILE A 13 45.83 -17.32 7.22
C ILE A 13 44.86 -18.44 7.66
N CYS A 14 45.37 -19.54 8.23
CA CYS A 14 44.52 -20.60 8.76
C CYS A 14 43.72 -20.16 10.00
N THR A 15 44.22 -19.25 10.83
CA THR A 15 43.46 -18.68 11.95
C THR A 15 42.44 -17.65 11.48
N LEU A 16 42.76 -16.81 10.49
CA LEU A 16 41.79 -15.92 9.85
C LEU A 16 40.67 -16.68 9.12
N LEU A 17 40.97 -17.83 8.52
CA LEU A 17 39.96 -18.72 7.92
C LEU A 17 39.10 -19.45 8.95
N LEU A 18 39.57 -19.63 10.19
CA LEU A 18 38.75 -20.16 11.29
C LEU A 18 37.76 -19.11 11.79
N PHE A 19 38.17 -17.85 11.93
CA PHE A 19 37.26 -16.74 12.30
C PHE A 19 36.30 -16.34 11.16
N ALA A 20 36.70 -16.51 9.88
CA ALA A 20 35.82 -16.24 8.73
C ALA A 20 34.75 -17.33 8.50
N CYS A 21 34.87 -18.50 9.13
CA CYS A 21 33.85 -19.56 9.11
C CYS A 21 32.96 -19.58 10.36
N GLU A 22 33.17 -18.67 11.32
CA GLU A 22 32.38 -18.54 12.55
C GLU A 22 31.35 -17.39 12.49
N GLY A 23 31.25 -16.67 11.36
CA GLY A 23 30.32 -15.56 11.19
C GLY A 23 28.86 -15.95 10.92
N ASN A 24 28.44 -17.20 11.14
CA ASN A 24 27.06 -17.64 10.84
C ASN A 24 26.57 -18.83 11.68
N LYS A 25 27.02 -18.94 12.93
CA LYS A 25 26.47 -19.90 13.88
C LYS A 25 26.28 -19.16 15.20
N ASP A 26 25.07 -19.23 15.73
CA ASP A 26 24.60 -18.55 16.94
C ASP A 26 24.02 -17.13 16.69
N LYS A 27 23.13 -16.99 15.70
CA LYS A 27 21.83 -16.43 16.07
C LYS A 27 21.17 -17.56 16.86
N GLU A 28 21.15 -17.45 18.19
CA GLU A 28 20.23 -18.24 18.99
C GLU A 28 18.90 -18.24 18.26
N THR A 29 18.37 -19.44 17.99
CA THR A 29 17.01 -19.59 17.49
C THR A 29 16.12 -19.01 18.57
N SER A 30 15.83 -17.71 18.49
CA SER A 30 14.80 -17.08 19.28
C SER A 30 13.57 -17.93 19.03
N GLU A 31 13.05 -18.54 20.10
CA GLU A 31 11.88 -19.38 20.02
C GLU A 31 10.75 -18.50 19.44
N LEU A 32 10.32 -18.80 18.21
CA LEU A 32 9.29 -18.04 17.51
C LEU A 32 8.04 -18.01 18.40
N VAL A 33 7.62 -16.80 18.79
CA VAL A 33 6.49 -16.62 19.69
C VAL A 33 5.21 -16.55 18.86
N TYR A 34 4.52 -17.69 18.77
CA TYR A 34 3.17 -17.76 18.21
C TYR A 34 2.13 -17.51 19.30
N LYS A 35 1.29 -16.51 19.07
CA LYS A 35 0.14 -16.14 19.90
C LYS A 35 -1.14 -16.49 19.14
N THR A 36 -2.19 -16.89 19.85
CA THR A 36 -3.49 -17.24 19.22
C THR A 36 -4.58 -16.23 19.54
N GLU A 37 -4.30 -15.30 20.45
CA GLU A 37 -5.10 -14.11 20.70
C GLU A 37 -4.99 -13.09 19.56
N PHE A 38 -5.99 -12.20 19.48
CA PHE A 38 -5.90 -11.01 18.63
C PHE A 38 -4.79 -10.08 19.16
N PRO A 39 -4.02 -9.39 18.28
CA PRO A 39 -3.00 -8.46 18.74
C PRO A 39 -3.59 -7.38 19.63
N THR A 40 -2.80 -6.84 20.55
CA THR A 40 -3.16 -5.64 21.29
C THR A 40 -3.18 -4.43 20.36
N ASP A 41 -3.89 -3.38 20.78
CA ASP A 41 -3.97 -2.15 20.01
C ASP A 41 -2.59 -1.54 19.72
N SER A 42 -2.41 -1.07 18.48
CA SER A 42 -1.14 -0.54 18.00
C SER A 42 -1.32 0.31 16.72
N PRO A 43 -0.40 1.24 16.41
CA PRO A 43 -0.46 2.02 15.17
C PRO A 43 -0.51 1.17 13.90
N GLY A 44 0.30 0.10 13.82
CA GLY A 44 0.29 -0.80 12.67
C GLY A 44 -1.04 -1.55 12.50
N LEU A 45 -1.66 -1.97 13.61
CA LEU A 45 -2.97 -2.62 13.60
C LEU A 45 -4.07 -1.64 13.17
N GLU A 46 -4.05 -0.43 13.71
CA GLU A 46 -5.00 0.63 13.37
C GLU A 46 -4.95 0.93 11.86
N GLU A 47 -3.76 1.10 11.27
CA GLU A 47 -3.59 1.36 9.84
C GLU A 47 -4.08 0.18 8.98
N PHE A 48 -3.86 -1.06 9.41
CA PHE A 48 -4.41 -2.23 8.73
C PHE A 48 -5.94 -2.24 8.76
N ILE A 49 -6.55 -1.99 9.93
CA ILE A 49 -8.01 -1.95 10.06
C ILE A 49 -8.57 -0.80 9.22
N LYS A 50 -7.96 0.38 9.29
CA LYS A 50 -8.29 1.56 8.47
C LYS A 50 -8.25 1.24 6.98
N ASN A 51 -7.20 0.57 6.51
CA ASN A 51 -7.12 0.14 5.12
C ASN A 51 -8.19 -0.91 4.79
N TYR A 52 -8.41 -1.91 5.65
CA TYR A 52 -9.42 -2.95 5.41
C TYR A 52 -10.84 -2.37 5.22
N ILE A 53 -11.20 -1.34 5.98
CA ILE A 53 -12.52 -0.71 5.91
C ILE A 53 -12.66 0.31 4.78
N THR A 54 -11.57 0.92 4.31
CA THR A 54 -11.61 2.03 3.34
C THR A 54 -11.10 1.67 1.94
N SER A 55 -10.24 0.66 1.77
CA SER A 55 -9.43 0.47 0.55
C SER A 55 -10.22 0.42 -0.76
N ASP A 56 -11.39 -0.18 -0.75
CA ASP A 56 -12.23 -0.35 -1.95
C ASP A 56 -13.31 0.72 -2.07
N LEU A 57 -13.44 1.59 -1.06
CA LEU A 57 -14.57 2.50 -0.89
C LEU A 57 -14.16 3.96 -1.01
N ALA A 58 -12.94 4.32 -0.61
CA ALA A 58 -12.53 5.71 -0.58
C ALA A 58 -11.02 5.90 -0.86
N TYR A 59 -10.65 7.08 -1.34
CA TYR A 59 -9.28 7.56 -1.42
C TYR A 59 -8.99 8.38 -0.16
N HIS A 60 -7.94 8.04 0.58
CA HIS A 60 -7.44 8.90 1.65
C HIS A 60 -6.87 10.17 1.02
N LEU A 61 -7.22 11.32 1.60
CA LEU A 61 -6.82 12.63 1.07
C LEU A 61 -5.86 13.34 2.01
N VAL A 62 -6.20 13.40 3.29
CA VAL A 62 -5.42 14.10 4.31
C VAL A 62 -5.74 13.56 5.70
N THR A 63 -4.77 13.69 6.61
CA THR A 63 -4.97 13.53 8.05
C THR A 63 -4.55 14.82 8.74
N GLU A 64 -5.49 15.47 9.44
CA GLU A 64 -5.23 16.68 10.24
C GLU A 64 -5.82 16.49 11.63
N ASP A 65 -5.07 16.82 12.68
CA ASP A 65 -5.52 16.75 14.08
C ASP A 65 -6.22 15.42 14.44
N HIS A 66 -5.65 14.28 14.02
CA HIS A 66 -6.21 12.93 14.23
C HIS A 66 -7.53 12.66 13.52
N ILE A 67 -7.89 13.46 12.51
CA ILE A 67 -9.06 13.27 11.65
C ILE A 67 -8.57 12.83 10.28
N ASN A 68 -9.02 11.66 9.84
CA ASN A 68 -8.74 11.13 8.52
C ASN A 68 -9.88 11.52 7.57
N VAL A 69 -9.54 12.16 6.46
CA VAL A 69 -10.49 12.65 5.45
C VAL A 69 -10.32 11.86 4.15
N TYR A 70 -11.45 11.49 3.55
CA TYR A 70 -11.49 10.66 2.36
C TYR A 70 -12.46 11.20 1.31
N ALA A 71 -12.18 10.92 0.03
CA ALA A 71 -13.15 10.99 -1.06
C ALA A 71 -13.70 9.60 -1.35
N GLU A 72 -15.02 9.43 -1.36
CA GLU A 72 -15.63 8.18 -1.77
C GLU A 72 -15.34 7.87 -3.25
N LYS A 73 -15.02 6.61 -3.51
CA LYS A 73 -14.72 6.10 -4.85
C LYS A 73 -15.97 6.07 -5.69
N ASN A 74 -15.98 6.89 -6.72
CA ASN A 74 -16.89 6.77 -7.83
C ASN A 74 -16.52 5.55 -8.69
N LEU A 75 -17.29 4.46 -8.52
CA LEU A 75 -17.14 3.21 -9.28
C LEU A 75 -17.99 3.17 -10.55
N GLY A 76 -18.73 4.24 -10.88
CA GLY A 76 -19.62 4.23 -12.04
C GLY A 76 -20.02 5.59 -12.58
N SER A 77 -20.07 5.72 -13.91
CA SER A 77 -20.36 6.97 -14.64
C SER A 77 -21.69 7.70 -14.33
N GLN A 78 -22.53 7.15 -13.46
CA GLN A 78 -23.79 7.77 -13.01
C GLN A 78 -23.55 8.83 -11.94
N GLN A 79 -22.56 8.65 -11.07
CA GLN A 79 -22.25 9.60 -10.02
C GLN A 79 -21.65 10.86 -10.65
N LYS A 80 -22.24 12.01 -10.28
CA LYS A 80 -21.94 13.34 -10.86
C LYS A 80 -21.26 14.28 -9.89
N THR A 81 -21.01 13.84 -8.66
CA THR A 81 -20.47 14.65 -7.57
C THR A 81 -19.45 13.84 -6.78
N ILE A 82 -18.50 14.52 -6.12
CA ILE A 82 -17.61 13.90 -5.14
C ILE A 82 -18.27 13.96 -3.77
N GLU A 83 -18.25 12.84 -3.06
CA GLU A 83 -18.71 12.73 -1.68
C GLU A 83 -17.48 12.59 -0.79
N TYR A 84 -17.41 13.40 0.27
CA TYR A 84 -16.30 13.42 1.21
C TYR A 84 -16.78 12.94 2.58
N VAL A 85 -16.01 12.06 3.19
CA VAL A 85 -16.28 11.48 4.50
C VAL A 85 -15.05 11.56 5.38
N GLN A 86 -15.27 11.57 6.69
CA GLN A 86 -14.23 11.63 7.70
C GLN A 86 -14.55 10.77 8.92
N PHE A 87 -13.50 10.41 9.66
CA PHE A 87 -13.58 9.88 11.01
C PHE A 87 -12.25 10.16 11.73
N SER A 88 -12.31 10.25 13.06
CA SER A 88 -11.11 10.39 13.90
C SER A 88 -10.49 9.04 14.24
N ASP A 89 -9.20 9.06 14.59
CA ASP A 89 -8.48 7.89 15.12
C ASP A 89 -9.25 7.29 16.32
N GLU A 90 -9.74 8.13 17.24
CA GLU A 90 -10.54 7.69 18.40
C GLU A 90 -11.84 6.96 17.99
N GLN A 91 -12.55 7.47 16.98
CA GLN A 91 -13.75 6.79 16.46
C GLN A 91 -13.40 5.46 15.81
N LEU A 92 -12.26 5.37 15.12
CA LEU A 92 -11.78 4.14 14.53
C LEU A 92 -11.45 3.10 15.60
N THR A 93 -10.69 3.47 16.64
CA THR A 93 -10.39 2.59 17.78
C THR A 93 -11.67 2.06 18.42
N GLN A 94 -12.61 2.95 18.78
CA GLN A 94 -13.90 2.56 19.35
C GLN A 94 -14.71 1.63 18.43
N PHE A 95 -14.58 1.80 17.11
CA PHE A 95 -15.28 0.99 16.12
C PHE A 95 -14.79 -0.46 16.08
N TYR A 96 -13.48 -0.70 16.30
CA TYR A 96 -12.91 -2.06 16.29
C TYR A 96 -12.61 -2.64 17.68
N ASP A 97 -12.79 -1.90 18.77
CA ASP A 97 -12.53 -2.34 20.16
C ASP A 97 -13.10 -3.73 20.50
N ARG A 98 -14.27 -4.06 19.95
CA ARG A 98 -14.91 -5.37 20.17
C ARG A 98 -14.03 -6.57 19.76
N LEU A 99 -13.05 -6.37 18.87
CA LEU A 99 -12.17 -7.43 18.41
C LEU A 99 -11.27 -7.98 19.52
N PHE A 100 -10.91 -7.15 20.51
CA PHE A 100 -10.01 -7.55 21.60
C PHE A 100 -10.66 -8.54 22.58
N GLU A 101 -11.99 -8.55 22.65
CA GLU A 101 -12.75 -9.42 23.57
C GLU A 101 -13.62 -10.44 22.82
N SER A 102 -13.48 -10.52 21.49
CA SER A 102 -14.35 -11.32 20.64
C SER A 102 -14.10 -12.82 20.79
N GLU A 103 -15.15 -13.59 21.05
CA GLU A 103 -15.13 -15.06 21.00
C GLU A 103 -15.07 -15.61 19.56
N ASN A 104 -15.39 -14.79 18.55
CA ASN A 104 -15.39 -15.17 17.13
C ASN A 104 -14.83 -14.06 16.25
N THR A 105 -13.50 -13.89 16.31
CA THR A 105 -12.79 -12.78 15.67
C THR A 105 -13.07 -12.69 14.17
N LYS A 106 -13.18 -13.83 13.47
CA LYS A 106 -13.58 -13.88 12.06
C LYS A 106 -14.89 -13.16 11.78
N THR A 107 -15.92 -13.48 12.56
CA THR A 107 -17.26 -12.90 12.36
C THR A 107 -17.24 -11.41 12.68
N ASP A 108 -16.63 -11.02 13.79
CA ASP A 108 -16.61 -9.62 14.21
C ASP A 108 -15.74 -8.73 13.32
N PHE A 109 -14.61 -9.27 12.83
CA PHE A 109 -13.73 -8.60 11.87
C PHE A 109 -14.44 -8.40 10.52
N THR A 110 -15.02 -9.46 9.94
CA THR A 110 -15.75 -9.34 8.67
C THR A 110 -16.98 -8.44 8.77
N ASN A 111 -17.55 -8.27 9.96
CA ASN A 111 -18.65 -7.35 10.20
C ASN A 111 -18.21 -5.88 10.26
N LEU A 112 -16.93 -5.56 10.50
CA LEU A 112 -16.45 -4.17 10.46
C LEU A 112 -16.75 -3.55 9.10
N ARG A 113 -16.39 -4.23 8.01
CA ARG A 113 -16.64 -3.74 6.65
C ARG A 113 -18.12 -3.64 6.29
N LYS A 114 -18.99 -4.47 6.89
CA LYS A 114 -20.46 -4.40 6.67
C LYS A 114 -21.14 -3.27 7.44
N SER A 115 -20.49 -2.73 8.46
CA SER A 115 -21.04 -1.71 9.36
C SER A 115 -20.26 -0.38 9.31
N ASN A 116 -19.34 -0.26 8.36
CA ASN A 116 -18.47 0.90 8.20
C ASN A 116 -19.23 2.21 7.90
N GLU A 117 -20.44 2.15 7.34
CA GLU A 117 -21.32 3.31 7.19
C GLU A 117 -21.55 4.05 8.52
N SER A 118 -21.50 3.34 9.66
CA SER A 118 -21.63 3.97 10.97
C SER A 118 -20.39 4.75 11.43
N LEU A 119 -19.22 4.44 10.85
CA LEU A 119 -17.98 5.15 11.12
C LEU A 119 -17.90 6.46 10.31
N PHE A 120 -18.26 6.40 9.03
CA PHE A 120 -18.13 7.54 8.12
C PHE A 120 -19.10 8.67 8.47
N GLN A 121 -18.55 9.86 8.73
CA GLN A 121 -19.32 11.09 8.87
C GLN A 121 -19.09 11.98 7.64
N PRO A 122 -20.11 12.67 7.12
CA PRO A 122 -19.89 13.66 6.08
C PRO A 122 -18.91 14.75 6.53
N VAL A 123 -18.10 15.26 5.60
CA VAL A 123 -17.28 16.45 5.87
C VAL A 123 -18.17 17.70 5.79
N ASP A 124 -18.40 18.34 6.94
CA ASP A 124 -19.24 19.54 7.05
C ASP A 124 -18.56 20.78 6.45
N ASP A 125 -17.30 21.00 6.80
CA ASP A 125 -16.49 22.15 6.32
C ASP A 125 -15.36 21.67 5.40
N LYS A 126 -15.62 21.78 4.09
CA LYS A 126 -14.66 21.39 3.06
C LYS A 126 -13.49 22.36 2.92
N GLU A 127 -13.66 23.61 3.37
CA GLU A 127 -12.63 24.64 3.19
C GLU A 127 -11.44 24.40 4.12
N VAL A 128 -11.69 23.87 5.33
CA VAL A 128 -10.65 23.50 6.30
C VAL A 128 -9.63 22.53 5.70
N TYR A 129 -10.10 21.55 4.93
CA TYR A 129 -9.26 20.52 4.33
C TYR A 129 -8.99 20.76 2.83
N HIS A 130 -9.23 21.98 2.34
CA HIS A 130 -8.98 22.38 0.95
C HIS A 130 -9.68 21.51 -0.11
N LEU A 131 -10.82 20.90 0.21
CA LEU A 131 -11.47 19.93 -0.67
C LEU A 131 -12.25 20.62 -1.79
N PRO A 132 -11.99 20.29 -3.08
CA PRO A 132 -12.73 20.89 -4.19
C PRO A 132 -14.15 20.31 -4.30
N GLU A 133 -15.15 21.15 -4.51
CA GLU A 133 -16.48 20.74 -4.91
C GLU A 133 -16.52 20.56 -6.43
N ILE A 134 -16.73 19.33 -6.90
CA ILE A 134 -16.74 19.02 -8.33
C ILE A 134 -18.09 18.42 -8.71
N THR A 135 -18.69 18.99 -9.76
CA THR A 135 -19.89 18.43 -10.39
C THR A 135 -19.67 18.20 -11.88
N LEU A 136 -20.18 17.08 -12.38
CA LEU A 136 -20.14 16.68 -13.78
C LEU A 136 -21.54 16.83 -14.40
N GLU A 137 -21.70 17.85 -15.22
CA GLU A 137 -22.94 18.10 -15.95
C GLU A 137 -22.97 17.38 -17.32
N LYS A 138 -24.13 17.45 -17.99
CA LYS A 138 -24.32 16.88 -19.33
C LYS A 138 -23.35 17.51 -20.34
N GLY A 139 -22.82 16.68 -21.24
CA GLY A 139 -21.83 17.11 -22.24
C GLY A 139 -20.41 17.13 -21.68
N ASN A 140 -20.15 16.38 -20.61
CA ASN A 140 -18.86 16.29 -19.94
C ASN A 140 -18.30 17.65 -19.51
N VAL A 141 -19.15 18.47 -18.90
CA VAL A 141 -18.80 19.79 -18.36
C VAL A 141 -18.51 19.64 -16.88
N PHE A 142 -17.29 19.97 -16.46
CA PHE A 142 -16.94 20.11 -15.05
C PHE A 142 -17.30 21.51 -14.56
N ASN A 143 -17.95 21.56 -13.40
CA ASN A 143 -17.96 22.75 -12.55
C ASN A 143 -17.18 22.44 -11.28
N ILE A 144 -16.10 23.18 -11.06
CA ILE A 144 -15.19 23.01 -9.93
C ILE A 144 -15.21 24.30 -9.11
N LYS A 145 -15.45 24.16 -7.81
CA LYS A 145 -15.40 25.25 -6.83
C LYS A 145 -14.44 24.87 -5.71
N THR A 146 -13.53 25.78 -5.39
CA THR A 146 -12.63 25.70 -4.23
C THR A 146 -12.99 26.82 -3.24
N SER A 147 -12.24 26.94 -2.15
CA SER A 147 -12.33 28.09 -1.24
C SER A 147 -11.88 29.40 -1.89
N ILE A 148 -11.09 29.33 -2.97
CA ILE A 148 -10.48 30.50 -3.64
C ILE A 148 -11.27 30.93 -4.88
N ASN A 149 -11.73 29.98 -5.70
CA ASN A 149 -12.29 30.29 -7.01
C ASN A 149 -13.29 29.24 -7.52
N GLU A 150 -14.01 29.58 -8.59
CA GLU A 150 -14.90 28.67 -9.31
C GLU A 150 -14.57 28.68 -10.82
N LYS A 151 -14.53 27.50 -11.44
CA LYS A 151 -14.24 27.34 -12.86
C LYS A 151 -15.15 26.29 -13.47
N ARG A 152 -15.69 26.64 -14.64
CA ARG A 152 -16.53 25.76 -15.46
C ARG A 152 -15.90 25.57 -16.84
N PHE A 153 -15.73 24.33 -17.27
CA PHE A 153 -15.13 24.00 -18.58
C PHE A 153 -15.58 22.63 -19.08
N LYS A 154 -15.47 22.38 -20.39
CA LYS A 154 -15.69 21.05 -20.96
C LYS A 154 -14.41 20.24 -20.85
N LEU A 155 -14.53 18.96 -20.48
CA LEU A 155 -13.40 18.04 -20.48
C LEU A 155 -12.75 17.92 -21.85
N SER A 156 -13.53 17.96 -22.94
CA SER A 156 -13.00 17.95 -24.31
C SER A 156 -12.05 19.11 -24.61
N ASP A 157 -12.17 20.24 -23.91
CA ASP A 157 -11.33 21.42 -24.18
C ASP A 157 -9.92 21.24 -23.61
N ILE A 158 -9.79 20.51 -22.49
CA ILE A 158 -8.51 20.25 -21.82
C ILE A 158 -7.93 18.87 -22.14
N LEU A 159 -8.75 17.92 -22.59
CA LEU A 159 -8.36 16.55 -22.94
C LEU A 159 -8.42 16.29 -24.46
N ASN A 160 -8.37 17.34 -25.28
CA ASN A 160 -8.49 17.22 -26.74
C ASN A 160 -7.40 16.32 -27.35
N GLU A 161 -6.18 16.39 -26.82
CA GLU A 161 -5.04 15.58 -27.28
C GLU A 161 -5.26 14.06 -27.05
N TYR A 162 -6.19 13.70 -26.16
CA TYR A 162 -6.55 12.32 -25.81
C TYR A 162 -7.87 11.85 -26.43
N GLU A 163 -8.41 12.63 -27.38
CA GLU A 163 -9.62 12.32 -28.15
C GLU A 163 -10.86 12.09 -27.26
N VAL A 164 -11.00 12.88 -26.20
CA VAL A 164 -12.20 12.83 -25.31
C VAL A 164 -13.35 13.62 -25.92
N HIS A 165 -14.52 12.99 -26.02
CA HIS A 165 -15.72 13.57 -26.61
C HIS A 165 -16.83 13.83 -25.59
N GLU A 166 -17.76 14.74 -25.93
CA GLU A 166 -18.87 15.16 -25.06
C GLU A 166 -19.85 14.02 -24.66
N ASN A 167 -19.85 12.92 -25.42
CA ASN A 167 -20.76 11.79 -25.25
C ASN A 167 -20.11 10.57 -24.59
N ASP A 168 -18.82 10.67 -24.25
CA ASP A 168 -18.11 9.60 -23.56
C ASP A 168 -18.60 9.43 -22.13
N LYS A 169 -18.46 8.21 -21.60
CA LYS A 169 -18.78 7.94 -20.21
C LYS A 169 -17.56 8.29 -19.37
N ILE A 170 -17.74 9.23 -18.46
CA ILE A 170 -16.71 9.70 -17.55
C ILE A 170 -16.97 9.16 -16.16
N MET A 171 -15.92 8.63 -15.55
CA MET A 171 -15.80 8.42 -14.10
C MET A 171 -14.66 9.31 -13.62
N PHE A 172 -14.83 9.92 -12.46
CA PHE A 172 -13.81 10.80 -11.91
C PHE A 172 -13.77 10.73 -10.39
N ASN A 173 -12.58 10.87 -9.83
CA ASN A 173 -12.30 10.82 -8.41
C ASN A 173 -11.28 11.90 -8.04
N VAL A 174 -11.44 12.53 -6.87
CA VAL A 174 -10.35 13.28 -6.25
C VAL A 174 -9.48 12.29 -5.50
N VAL A 175 -8.19 12.29 -5.80
CA VAL A 175 -7.26 11.26 -5.29
C VAL A 175 -6.12 11.83 -4.46
N ALA A 176 -5.90 13.15 -4.52
CA ALA A 176 -4.95 13.87 -3.67
C ALA A 176 -5.35 15.35 -3.56
N VAL A 177 -5.03 15.97 -2.43
CA VAL A 177 -5.26 17.38 -2.14
C VAL A 177 -4.16 17.91 -1.23
N ASP A 178 -3.80 19.18 -1.39
CA ASP A 178 -3.05 19.96 -0.42
C ASP A 178 -3.58 21.41 -0.38
N GLU A 179 -2.92 22.28 0.38
CA GLU A 179 -3.30 23.68 0.55
C GLU A 179 -3.32 24.50 -0.76
N ASP A 180 -2.53 24.08 -1.74
CA ASP A 180 -2.24 24.79 -2.99
C ASP A 180 -2.83 24.09 -4.22
N ASN A 181 -3.05 22.78 -4.18
CA ASN A 181 -3.33 21.92 -5.34
C ASN A 181 -4.25 20.74 -5.04
N PHE A 182 -4.74 20.10 -6.11
CA PHE A 182 -5.43 18.81 -6.05
C PHE A 182 -5.28 18.02 -7.35
N GLN A 183 -5.46 16.70 -7.26
CA GLN A 183 -5.46 15.76 -8.38
C GLN A 183 -6.85 15.14 -8.58
N ILE A 184 -7.34 15.17 -9.82
CA ILE A 184 -8.52 14.43 -10.26
C ILE A 184 -8.08 13.32 -11.20
N ASP A 185 -8.39 12.08 -10.86
CA ASP A 185 -8.31 10.96 -11.79
C ASP A 185 -9.59 10.89 -12.62
N VAL A 186 -9.43 10.77 -13.93
CA VAL A 186 -10.52 10.69 -14.91
C VAL A 186 -10.36 9.43 -15.73
N GLN A 187 -11.32 8.52 -15.60
CA GLN A 187 -11.45 7.36 -16.46
C GLN A 187 -12.48 7.64 -17.55
N VAL A 188 -12.05 7.55 -18.80
CA VAL A 188 -12.88 7.73 -19.98
C VAL A 188 -13.17 6.38 -20.61
N LYS A 189 -14.46 6.04 -20.67
CA LYS A 189 -14.95 4.87 -21.39
C LYS A 189 -15.63 5.31 -22.68
N ARG A 190 -14.95 5.06 -23.80
CA ARG A 190 -15.46 5.39 -25.14
C ARG A 190 -16.67 4.50 -25.46
N LYS A 191 -17.60 5.05 -26.25
CA LYS A 191 -18.79 4.29 -26.67
C LYS A 191 -18.51 3.32 -27.81
N GLU A 192 -17.58 3.69 -28.69
CA GLU A 192 -17.33 3.01 -29.97
C GLU A 192 -16.29 1.90 -29.86
N ASP A 193 -15.45 1.94 -28.83
CA ASP A 193 -14.46 0.91 -28.51
C ASP A 193 -14.44 0.71 -26.98
N SER A 194 -14.21 -0.53 -26.55
CA SER A 194 -14.05 -0.89 -25.13
C SER A 194 -12.76 -0.36 -24.50
N SER A 195 -11.95 0.41 -25.24
CA SER A 195 -10.77 1.07 -24.72
C SER A 195 -11.11 2.04 -23.59
N LYS A 196 -10.29 1.98 -22.54
CA LYS A 196 -10.30 2.89 -21.41
C LYS A 196 -9.06 3.76 -21.49
N SER A 197 -9.22 5.04 -21.19
CA SER A 197 -8.10 5.95 -21.00
C SER A 197 -8.22 6.53 -19.61
N ASP A 198 -7.15 6.42 -18.83
CA ASP A 198 -7.05 6.93 -17.47
C ASP A 198 -6.08 8.12 -17.47
N MET A 199 -6.59 9.27 -17.05
CA MET A 199 -5.88 10.55 -17.07
C MET A 199 -5.89 11.15 -15.68
N SER A 200 -4.79 11.80 -15.32
CA SER A 200 -4.70 12.67 -14.15
C SER A 200 -4.82 14.12 -14.59
N ILE A 201 -5.69 14.87 -13.93
CA ILE A 201 -5.81 16.32 -14.05
C ILE A 201 -5.29 16.93 -12.75
N PHE A 202 -4.19 17.64 -12.83
CA PHE A 202 -3.60 18.40 -11.73
C PHE A 202 -4.05 19.85 -11.82
N MET A 203 -4.53 20.41 -10.71
CA MET A 203 -5.03 21.77 -10.64
C MET A 203 -4.55 22.47 -9.38
N THR A 204 -4.36 23.77 -9.51
CA THR A 204 -4.14 24.69 -8.37
C THR A 204 -5.49 25.05 -7.75
N GLN A 205 -5.52 25.34 -6.46
CA GLN A 205 -6.73 25.72 -5.73
C GLN A 205 -7.34 27.03 -6.25
N ASP A 206 -6.55 27.94 -6.84
CA ASP A 206 -7.05 29.16 -7.49
C ASP A 206 -7.61 28.92 -8.93
N LEU A 207 -7.50 27.68 -9.41
CA LEU A 207 -7.94 27.16 -10.70
C LEU A 207 -7.28 27.84 -11.92
N GLN A 208 -6.18 28.58 -11.73
CA GLN A 208 -5.47 29.26 -12.81
C GLN A 208 -4.57 28.32 -13.60
N ASN A 209 -3.93 27.37 -12.90
CA ASN A 209 -3.04 26.39 -13.52
C ASN A 209 -3.71 25.02 -13.60
N THR A 210 -3.52 24.36 -14.74
CA THR A 210 -4.04 23.03 -15.00
C THR A 210 -2.99 22.26 -15.81
N PHE A 211 -2.71 21.03 -15.41
CA PHE A 211 -1.87 20.13 -16.17
C PHE A 211 -2.55 18.77 -16.30
N VAL A 212 -2.41 18.14 -17.46
CA VAL A 212 -3.00 16.84 -17.75
C VAL A 212 -1.90 15.88 -18.15
N SER A 213 -1.96 14.65 -17.63
CA SER A 213 -1.11 13.55 -18.06
C SER A 213 -1.92 12.27 -18.13
N GLU A 214 -1.57 11.38 -19.04
CA GLU A 214 -1.94 9.97 -18.89
C GLU A 214 -1.23 9.42 -17.64
N THR A 215 -1.96 8.63 -16.86
CA THR A 215 -1.49 8.14 -15.55
C THR A 215 -0.62 6.88 -15.69
N TYR A 216 -0.68 6.20 -16.83
CA TYR A 216 -0.15 4.84 -17.00
C TYR A 216 0.79 4.69 -18.21
N THR A 217 1.47 5.76 -18.60
CA THR A 217 2.43 5.74 -19.71
C THR A 217 3.77 6.35 -19.31
N ASP A 218 4.81 6.05 -20.09
CA ASP A 218 6.17 6.62 -19.93
C ASP A 218 6.20 8.16 -20.04
N GLU A 219 5.09 8.80 -20.39
CA GLU A 219 4.97 10.27 -20.37
C GLU A 219 4.92 10.84 -18.95
N PHE A 220 4.41 10.09 -17.97
CA PHE A 220 4.33 10.54 -16.59
C PHE A 220 5.72 10.91 -15.98
N PRO A 221 6.74 10.03 -15.97
CA PRO A 221 8.07 10.39 -15.46
C PRO A 221 8.72 11.51 -16.27
N LYS A 222 8.51 11.54 -17.60
CA LYS A 222 9.01 12.64 -18.45
C LYS A 222 8.44 13.99 -18.04
N ASN A 223 7.16 14.04 -17.65
CA ASN A 223 6.51 15.26 -17.19
C ASN A 223 7.04 15.73 -15.83
N ILE A 224 7.42 14.81 -14.95
CA ILE A 224 8.11 15.15 -13.70
C ILE A 224 9.48 15.77 -14.00
N VAL A 225 10.33 15.08 -14.76
CA VAL A 225 11.72 15.52 -15.02
C VAL A 225 11.79 16.81 -15.84
N LYS A 226 10.87 17.02 -16.78
CA LYS A 226 10.78 18.30 -17.53
C LYS A 226 10.33 19.47 -16.64
N GLY A 227 9.86 19.21 -15.42
CA GLY A 227 9.36 20.21 -14.49
C GLY A 227 7.92 20.64 -14.75
N ASN A 228 7.19 19.95 -15.64
CA ASN A 228 5.78 20.26 -15.94
C ASN A 228 4.89 20.06 -14.71
N LEU A 229 5.26 19.11 -13.85
CA LEU A 229 4.53 18.77 -12.63
C LEU A 229 5.08 19.45 -11.37
N LYS A 230 6.06 20.36 -11.49
CA LYS A 230 6.73 20.99 -10.35
C LYS A 230 5.77 21.75 -9.43
N LEU A 231 4.74 22.40 -9.98
CA LEU A 231 3.74 23.12 -9.17
C LEU A 231 2.92 22.18 -8.27
N TYR A 232 2.85 20.89 -8.61
CA TYR A 232 1.99 19.90 -7.96
C TYR A 232 2.81 18.90 -7.13
N GLU A 233 4.07 19.23 -6.82
CA GLU A 233 5.03 18.26 -6.27
C GLU A 233 4.62 17.67 -4.91
N ASN A 234 3.84 18.44 -4.14
CA ASN A 234 3.33 18.06 -2.83
C ASN A 234 2.18 17.04 -2.89
N LEU A 235 1.56 16.84 -4.06
CA LEU A 235 0.55 15.80 -4.28
C LEU A 235 1.16 14.40 -4.49
N PHE A 236 2.48 14.30 -4.66
CA PHE A 236 3.16 13.02 -4.88
C PHE A 236 3.67 12.44 -3.56
N VAL A 237 3.57 11.12 -3.43
CA VAL A 237 4.23 10.39 -2.34
C VAL A 237 5.72 10.34 -2.65
N LYS A 238 6.54 10.88 -1.74
CA LYS A 238 8.00 10.75 -1.78
C LYS A 238 8.39 9.44 -1.10
N LEU A 239 9.13 8.61 -1.83
CA LEU A 239 9.46 7.25 -1.40
C LEU A 239 10.86 7.15 -0.78
N ASP A 240 11.65 8.21 -0.89
CA ASP A 240 12.95 8.38 -0.27
C ASP A 240 13.09 9.80 0.29
N SER A 241 14.07 9.97 1.19
CA SER A 241 14.30 11.25 1.86
C SER A 241 14.80 12.37 0.93
N GLU A 242 15.40 12.03 -0.21
CA GLU A 242 15.92 12.98 -1.19
C GLU A 242 14.87 13.36 -2.26
N GLY A 243 13.74 12.64 -2.32
CA GLY A 243 12.68 12.85 -3.30
C GLY A 243 13.05 12.40 -4.72
N ARG A 244 14.01 11.47 -4.87
CA ARG A 244 14.37 10.89 -6.16
C ARG A 244 13.26 9.98 -6.71
N TYR A 245 12.63 9.22 -5.84
CA TYR A 245 11.57 8.27 -6.14
C TYR A 245 10.23 8.87 -5.72
N MET A 246 9.40 9.14 -6.72
CA MET A 246 8.11 9.78 -6.51
C MET A 246 6.99 8.93 -7.13
N LYS A 247 5.84 8.89 -6.46
CA LYS A 247 4.67 8.18 -6.95
C LYS A 247 3.45 9.09 -6.89
N ALA A 248 2.70 9.17 -7.99
CA ALA A 248 1.39 9.83 -7.97
C ALA A 248 0.36 8.96 -7.27
N ALA A 249 -0.64 9.64 -6.71
CA ALA A 249 -1.82 8.96 -6.24
C ALA A 249 -2.38 8.11 -7.39
N ASN A 250 -2.59 6.82 -7.10
CA ASN A 250 -3.16 5.84 -8.02
C ASN A 250 -2.34 5.54 -9.31
N SER A 251 -1.02 5.83 -9.35
CA SER A 251 -0.13 5.44 -10.46
C SER A 251 0.44 4.01 -10.32
N PHE A 252 0.70 3.34 -11.44
CA PHE A 252 1.25 1.97 -11.45
C PHE A 252 2.77 1.90 -11.25
N GLY A 253 3.51 2.96 -11.55
CA GLY A 253 4.97 2.95 -11.45
C GLY A 253 5.51 4.06 -10.55
N ILE A 254 6.79 3.91 -10.23
CA ILE A 254 7.58 4.84 -9.42
C ILE A 254 8.45 5.64 -10.38
N ALA A 255 8.34 6.96 -10.36
CA ALA A 255 9.18 7.81 -11.17
C ALA A 255 10.55 7.97 -10.51
N ASP A 256 11.61 7.61 -11.22
CA ASP A 256 12.98 8.00 -10.87
C ASP A 256 13.29 9.34 -11.53
N THR A 257 13.35 10.40 -10.73
CA THR A 257 13.53 11.76 -11.23
C THR A 257 14.95 12.05 -11.71
N VAL A 258 15.92 11.19 -11.36
CA VAL A 258 17.32 11.32 -11.79
C VAL A 258 17.53 10.62 -13.13
N GLU A 259 17.05 9.38 -13.25
CA GLU A 259 17.21 8.58 -14.48
C GLU A 259 16.12 8.86 -15.53
N ASN A 260 15.06 9.59 -15.16
CA ASN A 260 13.94 9.94 -16.04
C ASN A 260 13.22 8.72 -16.61
N GLU A 261 12.95 7.74 -15.75
CA GLU A 261 12.30 6.51 -16.13
C GLU A 261 11.23 6.09 -15.11
N LEU A 262 10.29 5.26 -15.57
CA LEU A 262 9.35 4.60 -14.70
C LEU A 262 10.00 3.30 -14.22
N LYS A 263 10.21 3.18 -12.92
CA LYS A 263 10.59 1.93 -12.28
C LYS A 263 9.33 1.14 -11.92
N ALA A 264 9.35 -0.15 -12.24
CA ALA A 264 8.36 -1.10 -11.79
C ALA A 264 8.98 -2.00 -10.71
N ILE A 265 8.12 -2.52 -9.83
CA ILE A 265 8.47 -3.59 -8.91
C ILE A 265 8.36 -4.92 -9.67
N SER A 266 9.22 -5.89 -9.36
CA SER A 266 9.12 -7.24 -9.93
C SER A 266 7.72 -7.82 -9.70
N GLU A 267 7.22 -8.61 -10.66
CA GLU A 267 5.93 -9.30 -10.51
C GLU A 267 5.94 -10.31 -9.34
N SER A 268 7.11 -10.82 -8.96
CA SER A 268 7.28 -11.70 -7.80
C SER A 268 7.24 -10.96 -6.46
N ASP A 269 7.51 -9.66 -6.44
CA ASP A 269 7.66 -8.89 -5.20
C ASP A 269 6.37 -8.12 -4.87
N TYR A 270 6.13 -7.86 -3.59
CA TYR A 270 4.93 -7.18 -3.09
C TYR A 270 5.26 -5.80 -2.50
N LEU A 271 4.64 -4.74 -3.04
CA LEU A 271 4.79 -3.37 -2.54
C LEU A 271 3.86 -3.12 -1.35
N SER A 272 4.42 -2.60 -0.25
CA SER A 272 3.68 -2.12 0.93
C SER A 272 2.62 -1.07 0.60
N LYS A 273 1.65 -0.93 1.52
CA LYS A 273 0.51 -0.04 1.36
C LYS A 273 0.90 1.44 1.24
N ASP A 274 1.92 1.87 1.99
CA ASP A 274 2.51 3.22 1.96
C ASP A 274 3.47 3.41 0.76
N ASN A 275 3.78 2.34 0.03
CA ASN A 275 4.72 2.26 -1.09
C ASN A 275 6.19 2.44 -0.71
N GLN A 276 6.55 2.42 0.57
CA GLN A 276 7.91 2.69 1.05
C GLN A 276 8.77 1.43 1.21
N TYR A 277 8.15 0.26 1.15
CA TYR A 277 8.80 -1.03 1.41
C TYR A 277 8.39 -2.10 0.40
N VAL A 278 9.30 -3.02 0.10
CA VAL A 278 9.10 -4.13 -0.82
C VAL A 278 9.34 -5.45 -0.07
N TYR A 279 8.35 -6.32 -0.07
CA TYR A 279 8.47 -7.70 0.38
C TYR A 279 8.90 -8.55 -0.82
N LEU A 280 10.15 -9.01 -0.79
CA LEU A 280 10.73 -9.85 -1.83
C LEU A 280 10.01 -11.20 -1.93
N ASP A 281 9.67 -11.61 -3.14
CA ASP A 281 8.89 -12.82 -3.45
C ASP A 281 7.50 -12.87 -2.76
N GLY A 282 7.02 -11.72 -2.24
CA GLY A 282 5.74 -11.62 -1.51
C GLY A 282 4.48 -11.81 -2.37
N ASN A 283 4.61 -11.78 -3.70
CA ASN A 283 3.55 -12.08 -4.66
C ASN A 283 3.58 -13.55 -5.14
N GLU A 284 4.57 -14.35 -4.72
CA GLU A 284 4.53 -15.79 -4.99
C GLU A 284 3.37 -16.46 -4.26
N ASN A 285 2.77 -17.46 -4.90
CA ASN A 285 1.68 -18.24 -4.32
C ASN A 285 1.82 -19.73 -4.66
N PRO A 286 2.08 -20.59 -3.66
CA PRO A 286 2.24 -20.25 -2.25
C PRO A 286 3.57 -19.53 -1.95
N LEU A 287 3.58 -18.69 -0.92
CA LEU A 287 4.81 -18.20 -0.29
C LEU A 287 5.71 -19.37 0.14
N ALA A 288 7.03 -19.18 0.05
CA ALA A 288 8.00 -20.14 0.52
C ALA A 288 8.02 -20.22 2.06
N GLU A 289 8.35 -21.40 2.61
CA GLU A 289 8.54 -21.63 4.06
C GLU A 289 9.92 -21.14 4.56
N ASP A 290 10.67 -20.41 3.75
CA ASP A 290 12.03 -20.01 4.09
C ASP A 290 12.09 -18.58 4.64
N LYS A 291 13.29 -18.01 4.59
CA LYS A 291 13.59 -16.69 5.12
C LYS A 291 12.93 -15.62 4.25
N GLN A 292 11.93 -14.99 4.81
CA GLN A 292 11.23 -13.85 4.23
C GLN A 292 12.06 -12.58 4.41
N ARG A 293 12.02 -11.67 3.43
CA ARG A 293 12.84 -10.45 3.43
C ARG A 293 12.05 -9.23 2.99
N ILE A 294 12.30 -8.12 3.68
CA ILE A 294 11.74 -6.82 3.34
C ILE A 294 12.88 -5.82 3.15
N GLN A 295 12.79 -5.04 2.08
CA GLN A 295 13.66 -3.91 1.80
C GLN A 295 12.88 -2.60 1.87
N LYS A 296 13.57 -1.50 2.15
CA LYS A 296 13.05 -0.20 1.75
C LYS A 296 13.06 -0.10 0.23
N ILE A 297 12.13 0.69 -0.29
CA ILE A 297 12.04 0.92 -1.73
C ILE A 297 13.28 1.61 -2.31
N GLU A 298 13.91 2.50 -1.54
CA GLU A 298 15.15 3.18 -1.95
C GLU A 298 16.30 2.20 -2.18
N ASP A 299 16.45 1.21 -1.29
CA ASP A 299 17.47 0.16 -1.39
C ASP A 299 17.15 -0.82 -2.52
N TYR A 300 15.89 -1.23 -2.63
CA TYR A 300 15.41 -2.11 -3.69
C TYR A 300 15.69 -1.52 -5.09
N LEU A 301 15.29 -0.26 -5.31
CA LEU A 301 15.46 0.40 -6.61
C LEU A 301 16.92 0.76 -6.93
N ALA A 302 17.76 0.91 -5.91
CA ALA A 302 19.20 1.08 -6.05
C ALA A 302 19.97 -0.24 -6.21
N GLU A 303 19.29 -1.39 -6.15
CA GLU A 303 19.89 -2.73 -6.17
C GLU A 303 20.87 -2.96 -4.99
N ASN A 304 20.62 -2.32 -3.84
CA ASN A 304 21.36 -2.55 -2.61
C ASN A 304 20.87 -3.83 -1.92
N ASP A 305 21.80 -4.68 -1.49
CA ASP A 305 21.53 -5.91 -0.74
C ASP A 305 21.35 -5.61 0.77
N GLU A 306 20.43 -4.69 1.09
CA GLU A 306 20.12 -4.27 2.47
C GLU A 306 18.67 -4.63 2.83
N TYR A 307 18.48 -5.28 3.97
CA TYR A 307 17.17 -5.75 4.44
C TYR A 307 16.85 -5.11 5.78
N ILE A 308 15.66 -4.52 5.90
CA ILE A 308 15.21 -3.90 7.15
C ILE A 308 14.58 -4.91 8.12
N VAL A 309 14.07 -6.01 7.57
CA VAL A 309 13.40 -7.07 8.31
C VAL A 309 13.70 -8.39 7.59
N GLU A 310 14.08 -9.40 8.37
CA GLU A 310 14.16 -10.78 7.92
C GLU A 310 13.53 -11.68 8.99
N PHE A 311 12.64 -12.60 8.57
CA PHE A 311 11.98 -13.55 9.48
C PHE A 311 11.72 -14.87 8.78
N ASP A 312 11.59 -15.95 9.54
CA ASP A 312 11.31 -17.28 9.00
C ASP A 312 9.81 -17.61 9.18
N LEU A 313 9.18 -18.14 8.13
CA LEU A 313 7.86 -18.76 8.23
C LEU A 313 8.06 -20.26 8.53
N ASN A 314 7.32 -20.81 9.48
CA ASN A 314 7.40 -22.24 9.77
C ASN A 314 5.99 -22.85 9.74
N PHE A 315 5.61 -23.38 8.58
CA PHE A 315 4.27 -23.91 8.34
C PHE A 315 3.98 -25.09 9.27
N LYS A 316 4.98 -25.93 9.55
CA LYS A 316 4.83 -27.00 10.52
C LYS A 316 4.47 -26.46 11.92
N GLN A 317 5.23 -25.51 12.46
CA GLN A 317 4.97 -24.96 13.79
C GLN A 317 3.61 -24.27 13.85
N ILE A 318 3.23 -23.52 12.81
CA ILE A 318 1.91 -22.89 12.72
C ILE A 318 0.80 -23.96 12.73
N ALA A 319 0.93 -25.01 11.93
CA ALA A 319 -0.03 -26.12 11.88
C ALA A 319 -0.13 -26.85 13.23
N ASP A 320 1.01 -27.08 13.90
CA ASP A 320 1.07 -27.72 15.22
C ASP A 320 0.37 -26.86 16.29
N VAL A 321 0.60 -25.54 16.31
CA VAL A 321 -0.05 -24.61 17.26
C VAL A 321 -1.57 -24.56 17.05
N LEU A 322 -2.02 -24.67 15.81
CA LEU A 322 -3.44 -24.66 15.44
C LEU A 322 -4.12 -26.03 15.47
N ASP A 323 -3.40 -27.10 15.84
CA ASP A 323 -3.87 -28.50 15.83
C ASP A 323 -4.49 -28.91 14.48
N LEU A 324 -3.86 -28.48 13.38
CA LEU A 324 -4.32 -28.79 12.02
C LEU A 324 -3.84 -30.16 11.58
N ASN A 325 -4.75 -30.98 11.04
CA ASN A 325 -4.43 -32.27 10.43
C ASN A 325 -3.84 -32.09 9.01
N SER A 326 -2.71 -31.38 8.92
CA SER A 326 -2.06 -31.01 7.67
C SER A 326 -0.86 -31.91 7.33
N VAL A 327 -0.36 -31.79 6.09
CA VAL A 327 0.96 -32.35 5.69
C VAL A 327 2.11 -31.35 5.88
N ASN A 328 1.92 -30.33 6.73
CA ASN A 328 2.88 -29.27 7.03
C ASN A 328 3.31 -28.50 5.77
N ASP A 329 2.36 -28.25 4.88
CA ASP A 329 2.56 -27.56 3.62
C ASP A 329 1.29 -26.76 3.29
N VAL A 330 1.43 -25.65 2.58
CA VAL A 330 0.34 -24.74 2.23
C VAL A 330 -0.05 -24.89 0.76
N SER A 331 -1.35 -24.87 0.48
CA SER A 331 -1.92 -24.80 -0.87
C SER A 331 -1.98 -23.36 -1.37
N ILE A 332 -2.16 -22.42 -0.44
CA ILE A 332 -2.20 -20.99 -0.70
C ILE A 332 -1.40 -20.31 0.40
N GLY A 333 -0.49 -19.44 0.01
CA GLY A 333 0.23 -18.55 0.91
C GLY A 333 0.36 -17.23 0.19
N LYS A 334 -0.20 -16.14 0.74
CA LYS A 334 -0.12 -14.81 0.12
C LYS A 334 -0.19 -13.69 1.14
N VAL A 335 0.30 -12.53 0.75
CA VAL A 335 0.18 -11.27 1.50
C VAL A 335 -1.20 -10.65 1.25
N ASN A 336 -1.97 -10.44 2.31
CA ASN A 336 -3.24 -9.70 2.27
C ASN A 336 -3.04 -8.20 2.56
N TYR A 337 -2.07 -7.88 3.41
CA TYR A 337 -1.72 -6.51 3.78
C TYR A 337 -0.27 -6.44 4.25
N PHE A 338 0.38 -5.30 4.02
CA PHE A 338 1.75 -5.05 4.46
C PHE A 338 2.00 -3.54 4.56
N ASN A 339 2.55 -3.09 5.68
CA ASN A 339 3.13 -1.76 5.90
C ASN A 339 4.44 -1.88 6.70
N GLU A 340 5.01 -0.76 7.14
CA GLU A 340 6.29 -0.76 7.86
C GLU A 340 6.35 -1.55 9.18
N ASP A 341 5.18 -1.78 9.78
CA ASP A 341 5.01 -2.27 11.15
C ASP A 341 4.47 -3.70 11.21
N ILE A 342 3.59 -4.08 10.28
CA ILE A 342 2.97 -5.39 10.26
C ILE A 342 2.80 -5.96 8.85
N ILE A 343 2.78 -7.30 8.76
CA ILE A 343 2.31 -8.07 7.60
C ILE A 343 1.11 -8.89 8.02
N VAL A 344 0.08 -8.96 7.17
CA VAL A 344 -1.04 -9.88 7.32
C VAL A 344 -1.01 -10.87 6.17
N LEU A 345 -0.74 -12.13 6.50
CA LEU A 345 -0.72 -13.24 5.56
C LEU A 345 -2.05 -14.01 5.57
N PHE A 346 -2.37 -14.67 4.47
CA PHE A 346 -3.33 -15.76 4.43
C PHE A 346 -2.61 -17.06 4.09
N LEU A 347 -2.83 -18.08 4.93
CA LEU A 347 -2.29 -19.43 4.73
C LEU A 347 -3.44 -20.44 4.70
N GLU A 348 -3.50 -21.25 3.65
CA GLU A 348 -4.38 -22.42 3.54
C GLU A 348 -3.51 -23.68 3.55
N PHE A 349 -3.76 -24.59 4.49
CA PHE A 349 -2.95 -25.80 4.69
C PHE A 349 -3.49 -26.99 3.91
N LYS A 350 -2.59 -27.80 3.33
CA LYS A 350 -2.94 -29.04 2.61
C LYS A 350 -3.30 -30.15 3.60
N ALA A 351 -4.40 -30.86 3.33
CA ALA A 351 -4.75 -32.10 4.04
C ALA A 351 -3.96 -33.31 3.49
N ALA A 352 -3.82 -34.35 4.32
CA ALA A 352 -3.06 -35.57 3.98
C ALA A 352 -3.62 -36.41 2.83
N ILE A 353 -4.90 -36.24 2.47
CA ILE A 353 -5.53 -36.99 1.38
C ILE A 353 -5.89 -36.04 0.23
N THR A 354 -6.97 -35.27 0.38
CA THR A 354 -7.43 -34.27 -0.60
C THR A 354 -8.20 -33.16 0.11
N GLY A 355 -8.00 -31.92 -0.31
CA GLY A 355 -8.66 -30.74 0.23
C GLY A 355 -7.78 -29.93 1.20
N THR A 356 -8.42 -29.03 1.94
CA THR A 356 -7.78 -28.16 2.94
C THR A 356 -7.85 -28.79 4.33
N ALA A 357 -6.76 -28.67 5.09
CA ALA A 357 -6.69 -29.03 6.52
C ALA A 357 -7.19 -27.91 7.43
N GLY A 358 -7.40 -26.72 6.88
CA GLY A 358 -7.70 -25.49 7.61
C GLY A 358 -6.99 -24.29 6.99
N SER A 359 -7.37 -23.11 7.43
CA SER A 359 -6.75 -21.85 7.01
C SER A 359 -6.71 -20.87 8.16
N THR A 360 -5.75 -19.96 8.15
CA THR A 360 -5.64 -18.87 9.14
C THR A 360 -5.12 -17.62 8.47
N ASN A 361 -5.26 -16.47 9.15
CA ASN A 361 -4.39 -15.34 8.91
C ASN A 361 -3.24 -15.35 9.92
N VAL A 362 -2.08 -14.84 9.49
CA VAL A 362 -0.91 -14.65 10.33
C VAL A 362 -0.57 -13.17 10.31
N ILE A 363 -0.64 -12.51 11.46
CA ILE A 363 -0.17 -11.14 11.63
C ILE A 363 1.26 -11.23 12.15
N VAL A 364 2.22 -10.81 11.33
CA VAL A 364 3.63 -10.67 11.73
C VAL A 364 3.83 -9.24 12.18
N ASP A 365 4.13 -9.04 13.44
CA ASP A 365 4.23 -7.73 14.09
C ASP A 365 5.68 -7.41 14.46
N PHE A 366 6.20 -6.33 13.88
CA PHE A 366 7.57 -5.87 14.03
C PHE A 366 7.72 -4.67 14.98
N GLN A 367 6.62 -4.14 15.54
CA GLN A 367 6.62 -2.85 16.26
C GLN A 367 7.47 -2.89 17.54
N GLU A 368 7.38 -3.97 18.31
CA GLU A 368 8.19 -4.13 19.53
C GLU A 368 9.62 -4.57 19.24
N ASN A 369 9.80 -5.46 18.26
CA ASN A 369 11.10 -6.03 17.92
C ASN A 369 11.17 -6.52 16.46
N ARG A 370 11.89 -5.76 15.62
CA ARG A 370 12.11 -6.11 14.20
C ARG A 370 12.99 -7.35 13.99
N GLU A 371 13.90 -7.67 14.92
CA GLU A 371 14.80 -8.83 14.80
C GLU A 371 14.14 -10.14 15.20
N ASN A 372 13.09 -10.07 16.04
CA ASN A 372 12.32 -11.21 16.50
C ASN A 372 10.83 -10.82 16.61
N PRO A 373 10.11 -10.79 15.47
CA PRO A 373 8.71 -10.39 15.44
C PRO A 373 7.80 -11.32 16.22
N THR A 374 6.65 -10.80 16.64
CA THR A 374 5.58 -11.60 17.21
C THR A 374 4.64 -12.07 16.11
N PHE A 375 4.21 -13.33 16.17
CA PHE A 375 3.29 -13.91 15.20
C PHE A 375 1.93 -14.17 15.85
N TYR A 376 0.88 -13.51 15.38
CA TYR A 376 -0.49 -13.77 15.83
C TYR A 376 -1.23 -14.63 14.80
N LEU A 377 -1.71 -15.80 15.25
CA LEU A 377 -2.45 -16.77 14.45
C LEU A 377 -3.94 -16.58 14.69
N VAL A 378 -4.60 -15.83 13.79
CA VAL A 378 -6.00 -15.44 13.95
C VAL A 378 -6.75 -15.64 12.65
N ASP A 379 -7.91 -16.29 12.66
CA ASP A 379 -8.79 -16.34 11.48
C ASP A 379 -9.58 -15.03 11.37
N LEU A 380 -9.21 -14.18 10.41
CA LEU A 380 -9.91 -12.93 10.09
C LEU A 380 -10.91 -13.12 8.94
N GLY A 381 -10.96 -14.31 8.33
CA GLY A 381 -11.76 -14.57 7.12
C GLY A 381 -11.24 -13.84 5.88
N LEU A 382 -9.96 -13.45 5.88
CA LEU A 382 -9.32 -12.81 4.74
C LEU A 382 -8.62 -13.86 3.88
N HIS A 383 -9.06 -14.00 2.63
CA HIS A 383 -8.70 -15.10 1.73
C HIS A 383 -7.98 -14.67 0.47
#